data_AF-A0A4Y2CV24-F1
#
_entry.id   AF-A0A4Y2CV24-F1
#
_cell.length_a   1.000
_cell.length_b   1.000
_cell.length_c   1.000
_cell.angle_alpha   90.00
_cell.angle_beta   90.00
_cell.angle_gamma   90.00
#
_symmetry.space_group_name_H-M   'P 1'
#
loop_
_entity.id
_entity.type
_entity.pdbx_description
1 polymer ?
#
loop_
_entity_poly.entity_id
_entity_poly.type
_entity_poly.pdbx_seq_one_letter_code
_entity_poly.pdbx_strand_id
1 'polypeptide(L)'
;MPNETAREFQRTFPNSRHPSGRFISRLVQRMRERGSVHPVGGLGRPKLHSTHKEVDILAYLCSHRHSSVRTAASEMNVPPTTVWRILRLASI
;
A
#
# COMPACT_ATOMS: atom_id res chain seq x y z
N MET A 1 -5.04 27.23 -18.72
CA MET A 1 -5.31 27.94 -17.46
C MET A 1 -6.25 27.09 -16.60
N PRO A 2 -5.85 26.57 -15.43
CA PRO A 2 -6.64 25.60 -14.66
C PRO A 2 -8.01 26.12 -14.19
N ASN A 3 -8.13 27.43 -14.01
CA ASN A 3 -9.38 28.07 -13.60
C ASN A 3 -10.44 28.11 -14.73
N GLU A 4 -10.00 28.18 -15.98
CA GLU A 4 -10.90 28.16 -17.14
C GLU A 4 -11.49 26.76 -17.33
N THR A 5 -10.65 25.74 -17.21
CA THR A 5 -11.08 24.33 -17.22
C THR A 5 -12.03 24.01 -16.07
N ALA A 6 -11.82 24.59 -14.88
CA ALA A 6 -12.75 24.45 -13.75
C ALA A 6 -14.13 25.06 -14.05
N ARG A 7 -14.16 26.24 -14.69
CA ARG A 7 -15.40 26.91 -15.10
C ARG A 7 -16.14 26.14 -16.20
N GLU A 8 -15.40 25.57 -17.15
CA GLU A 8 -15.98 24.72 -18.19
C GLU A 8 -16.57 23.45 -17.60
N PHE A 9 -15.86 22.80 -16.67
CA PHE A 9 -16.38 21.64 -15.94
C PHE A 9 -17.67 21.95 -15.18
N GLN A 10 -17.76 23.15 -14.58
CA GLN A 10 -18.98 23.60 -13.91
C GLN A 10 -20.15 23.80 -14.89
N ARG A 11 -19.90 24.30 -16.11
CA ARG A 11 -20.93 24.43 -17.15
C ARG A 11 -21.45 23.06 -17.60
N THR A 12 -20.56 22.08 -17.77
CA THR A 12 -20.92 20.73 -18.21
C THR A 12 -21.60 19.91 -17.11
N PHE A 13 -21.17 20.09 -15.84
CA PHE A 13 -21.66 19.32 -14.69
C PHE A 13 -22.09 20.26 -13.54
N PRO A 14 -23.25 20.92 -13.67
CA PRO A 14 -23.69 21.95 -12.71
C PRO A 14 -24.00 21.39 -11.31
N ASN A 15 -24.43 20.13 -11.21
CA ASN A 15 -24.82 19.51 -9.93
C ASN A 15 -23.70 18.65 -9.30
N SER A 16 -22.47 18.73 -9.82
CA SER A 16 -21.34 17.93 -9.33
C SER A 16 -20.43 18.75 -8.42
N ARG A 17 -19.75 18.09 -7.47
CA ARG A 17 -18.75 18.73 -6.63
C ARG A 17 -17.57 19.16 -7.51
N HIS A 18 -17.36 20.47 -7.65
CA HIS A 18 -16.40 20.99 -8.60
C HIS A 18 -14.95 20.74 -8.15
N PRO A 19 -14.10 20.20 -9.04
CA PRO A 19 -12.67 20.10 -8.76
C PRO A 19 -12.05 21.50 -8.68
N SER A 20 -11.19 21.72 -7.68
CA SER A 20 -10.44 22.97 -7.60
C SER A 20 -9.46 23.09 -8.77
N GLY A 21 -9.12 24.33 -9.19
CA GLY A 21 -8.09 24.55 -10.21
C GLY A 21 -6.75 23.88 -9.84
N ARG A 22 -6.39 23.84 -8.54
CA ARG A 22 -5.21 23.11 -8.05
C ARG A 22 -5.30 21.60 -8.30
N PHE A 23 -6.48 21.01 -8.16
CA PHE A 23 -6.70 19.59 -8.43
C PHE A 23 -6.53 19.28 -9.92
N ILE A 24 -7.10 20.13 -10.79
CA ILE A 24 -6.94 20.01 -12.25
C ILE A 24 -5.46 20.13 -12.64
N SER A 25 -4.72 21.11 -12.10
CA SER A 25 -3.28 21.24 -12.35
C SER A 25 -2.51 19.97 -12.00
N ARG A 26 -2.79 19.37 -10.83
CA ARG A 26 -2.12 18.13 -10.40
C ARG A 26 -2.50 16.93 -11.27
N LEU A 27 -3.72 16.88 -11.81
CA LEU A 27 -4.10 15.84 -12.77
C LEU A 27 -3.35 16.01 -14.09
N VAL A 28 -3.31 17.22 -14.64
CA VAL A 28 -2.59 17.53 -15.88
C VAL A 28 -1.10 17.23 -15.72
N GLN A 29 -0.50 17.64 -14.60
CA GLN A 29 0.90 17.35 -14.30
C GLN A 29 1.17 15.85 -14.25
N ARG A 30 0.36 15.06 -13.51
CA ARG A 30 0.50 13.61 -13.46
C ARG A 30 0.35 12.94 -14.82
N MET A 31 -0.59 13.42 -15.63
CA MET A 31 -0.77 12.93 -17.00
C MET A 31 0.49 13.18 -17.84
N ARG A 32 1.11 14.36 -17.73
CA ARG A 32 2.34 14.70 -18.45
C ARG A 32 3.55 13.89 -17.97
N GLU A 33 3.68 13.70 -16.66
CA GLU A 33 4.85 13.03 -16.06
C GLU A 33 4.78 11.51 -16.14
N ARG A 34 3.58 10.92 -16.01
CA ARG A 34 3.40 9.47 -15.83
C ARG A 34 2.46 8.84 -16.86
N GLY A 35 1.83 9.63 -17.75
CA GLY A 35 0.81 9.12 -18.66
C GLY A 35 -0.46 8.62 -17.96
N SER A 36 -0.67 8.97 -16.69
CA SER A 36 -1.79 8.47 -15.90
C SER A 36 -2.32 9.54 -14.94
N VAL A 37 -3.65 9.60 -14.82
CA VAL A 37 -4.37 10.45 -13.86
C VAL A 37 -4.61 9.75 -12.52
N HIS A 38 -4.33 8.45 -12.45
CA HIS A 38 -4.55 7.67 -11.23
C HIS A 38 -3.60 8.14 -10.12
N PRO A 39 -4.10 8.24 -8.87
CA PRO A 39 -3.23 8.49 -7.73
C PRO A 39 -2.26 7.31 -7.57
N VAL A 40 -1.02 7.64 -7.23
CA VAL A 40 -0.07 6.64 -6.76
C VAL A 40 -0.57 6.21 -5.40
N GLY A 41 -1.02 4.96 -5.28
CA GLY A 41 -1.53 4.41 -4.03
C GLY A 41 -0.52 4.64 -2.91
N GLY A 42 -0.98 5.22 -1.81
CA GLY A 42 -0.19 5.34 -0.59
C GLY A 42 -0.03 3.98 0.05
N LEU A 43 0.87 3.15 -0.46
CA LEU A 43 1.36 1.99 0.28
C LEU A 43 2.16 2.57 1.44
N GLY A 44 1.54 2.60 2.62
CA GLY A 44 2.18 3.12 3.83
C GLY A 44 3.58 2.52 3.98
N ARG A 45 4.52 3.32 4.51
CA ARG A 45 5.90 2.87 4.72
C ARG A 45 5.87 1.53 5.48
N PRO A 46 6.49 0.46 4.97
CA PRO A 46 6.60 -0.78 5.72
C PRO A 46 7.17 -0.48 7.09
N LYS A 47 6.48 -0.91 8.16
CA LYS A 47 7.09 -0.91 9.49
C LYS A 47 8.34 -1.77 9.36
N LEU A 48 9.50 -1.16 9.59
CA LEU A 48 10.79 -1.82 9.57
C LEU A 48 10.83 -2.81 10.75
N HIS A 49 10.16 -3.94 10.60
CA HIS A 49 10.42 -5.09 11.44
C HIS A 49 11.81 -5.59 11.05
N SER A 50 12.64 -5.93 12.04
CA SER A 50 14.01 -6.40 11.80
C SER A 50 13.96 -7.57 10.82
N THR A 51 14.46 -7.37 9.60
CA THR A 51 14.48 -8.34 8.51
C THR A 51 15.08 -9.67 8.97
N HIS A 52 16.05 -9.61 9.90
CA HIS A 52 16.66 -10.78 10.51
C HIS A 52 15.63 -11.69 11.20
N LYS A 53 14.72 -11.13 12.00
CA LYS A 53 13.68 -11.94 12.68
C LYS A 53 12.71 -12.58 11.70
N GLU A 54 12.39 -11.90 10.61
CA GLU A 54 11.49 -12.47 9.58
C GLU A 54 12.17 -13.64 8.85
N VAL A 55 13.47 -13.51 8.54
CA VAL A 55 14.29 -14.58 7.96
C VAL A 55 14.39 -15.77 8.92
N ASP A 56 14.63 -15.54 10.21
CA ASP A 56 14.74 -16.60 11.21
C ASP A 56 13.42 -17.38 11.37
N ILE A 57 12.27 -16.67 11.38
CA ILE A 57 10.94 -17.28 11.43
C ILE A 57 10.70 -18.15 10.19
N LEU A 58 11.06 -17.66 9.00
CA LEU A 58 10.93 -18.44 7.77
C LEU A 58 11.85 -19.67 7.76
N ALA A 59 13.11 -19.51 8.17
CA ALA A 59 14.07 -20.62 8.27
C ALA A 59 13.59 -21.72 9.24
N TYR A 60 13.04 -21.32 10.38
CA TYR A 60 12.44 -22.24 11.34
C TYR A 60 11.27 -23.03 10.73
N LEU A 61 10.34 -22.34 10.05
CA LEU A 61 9.16 -22.96 9.42
C LEU A 61 9.51 -23.84 8.23
N CYS A 62 10.55 -23.49 7.46
CA CYS A 62 11.11 -24.33 6.41
C CYS A 62 11.67 -25.64 6.97
N SER A 63 12.35 -25.58 8.12
CA SER A 63 12.91 -26.75 8.80
C SER A 63 11.83 -27.59 9.51
N HIS A 64 10.73 -26.96 9.94
CA HIS A 64 9.64 -27.60 10.68
C HIS A 64 8.29 -27.41 9.97
N ARG A 65 8.15 -28.05 8.81
CA ARG A 65 7.00 -27.84 7.89
C ARG A 65 5.62 -28.15 8.50
N HIS A 66 5.56 -28.96 9.55
CA HIS A 66 4.33 -29.34 10.24
C HIS A 66 4.07 -28.56 11.54
N SER A 67 4.97 -27.66 11.94
CA SER A 67 4.78 -26.85 13.14
C SER A 67 3.62 -25.88 12.96
N SER A 68 2.77 -25.78 13.99
CA SER A 68 1.71 -24.79 14.01
C SER A 68 2.27 -23.38 14.19
N VAL A 69 1.51 -22.37 13.77
CA VAL A 69 1.84 -20.95 13.98
C VAL A 69 2.05 -20.64 15.47
N ARG A 70 1.27 -21.27 16.36
CA ARG A 70 1.43 -21.10 17.82
C ARG A 70 2.73 -21.70 18.33
N THR A 71 3.12 -22.87 17.82
CA THR A 71 4.36 -23.55 18.18
C THR A 71 5.57 -22.71 17.76
N ALA A 72 5.60 -22.26 16.50
CA ALA A 72 6.66 -21.39 15.99
C ALA A 72 6.74 -20.05 16.74
N ALA A 73 5.59 -19.47 17.09
CA ALA A 73 5.52 -18.24 17.86
C ALA A 73 6.13 -18.38 19.27
N SER A 74 5.84 -19.51 19.94
CA SER A 74 6.43 -19.84 21.24
C SER A 74 7.93 -20.04 21.13
N GLU A 75 8.38 -20.83 20.15
CA GLU A 75 9.80 -21.17 19.98
C GLU A 75 10.66 -19.95 19.63
N MET A 76 10.13 -19.09 18.76
CA MET A 76 10.84 -17.89 18.28
C MET A 76 10.60 -16.66 19.17
N ASN A 77 9.84 -16.80 20.26
CA ASN A 77 9.43 -15.72 21.17
C ASN A 77 8.88 -14.49 20.43
N VAL A 78 7.90 -14.73 19.56
CA VAL A 78 7.22 -13.68 18.78
C VAL A 78 5.71 -13.84 18.87
N PRO A 79 4.93 -12.75 18.70
CA PRO A 79 3.48 -12.87 18.64
C PRO A 79 3.04 -13.80 17.49
N PRO A 80 2.03 -14.68 17.70
CA PRO A 80 1.49 -15.53 16.64
C PRO A 80 1.00 -14.75 15.41
N THR A 81 0.51 -13.53 15.63
CA THR A 81 0.09 -12.61 14.56
C THR A 81 1.26 -12.19 13.67
N THR A 82 2.48 -12.07 14.21
CA THR A 82 3.69 -11.77 13.45
C THR A 82 4.07 -12.93 12.54
N VAL A 83 4.05 -14.16 13.06
CA VAL A 83 4.30 -15.38 12.28
C VAL A 83 3.28 -15.54 11.16
N TRP A 84 1.99 -15.36 11.47
CA TRP A 84 0.92 -15.45 10.46
C TRP A 84 1.04 -14.36 9.37
N ARG A 85 1.41 -13.13 9.75
CA ARG A 85 1.66 -12.03 8.81
C ARG A 85 2.81 -12.36 7.86
N ILE A 86 3.91 -12.89 8.38
CA ILE A 86 5.11 -13.24 7.57
C ILE A 86 4.78 -14.38 6.60
N LEU A 87 4.14 -15.43 7.08
CA LEU A 87 3.66 -16.53 6.22
C LEU A 87 2.78 -16.03 5.09
N ARG A 88 1.81 -15.15 5.40
CA ARG A 88 0.91 -14.58 4.39
C ARG A 88 1.65 -13.72 3.34
N LEU A 89 2.72 -13.03 3.73
CA LEU A 89 3.52 -12.20 2.83
C LEU A 89 4.48 -13.03 1.97
N ALA A 90 4.99 -14.15 2.48
CA ALA A 90 5.93 -15.02 1.80
C ALA A 90 5.28 -16.03 0.82
N SER A 91 3.99 -16.34 1.00
CA SER A 91 3.24 -17.29 0.14
C SER A 91 2.63 -16.64 -1.12
N ILE A 92 3.26 -15.61 -1.68
CA ILE A 92 2.89 -14.98 -2.98
C ILE A 92 3.83 -15.50 -4.07
#